data_AF-T0LWC9-F1
#
_entry.id   AF-T0LWC9-F1
#
_cell.length_a   1.000
_cell.length_b   1.000
_cell.length_c   1.000
_cell.angle_alpha   90.00
_cell.angle_beta   90.00
_cell.angle_gamma   90.00
#
_symmetry.space_group_name_H-M   'P 1'
#
loop_
_entity.id
_entity.type
_entity.pdbx_description
1 polymer ?
#
loop_
_entity_poly.entity_id
_entity_poly.type
_entity_poly.pdbx_seq_one_letter_code
_entity_poly.pdbx_strand_id
1 'polypeptide(L)'
;MHSATFGKGKRYGILGYLPEQGSKEAELYALNASTSPLLLLPPEIRNKIYALLLAHRRIHVLHAPRAHPPKFHCLTLRASANPWTHKRRHVLSKGMTLLAGVCRQLYRETDLIPYRECVWSWGSVAVMERFLVAERRLGWVQRRVLREYTSVQLETDD
;
A
#
# COMPACT_ATOMS: atom_id res chain seq x y z
N MET A 1 22.69 1.59 -30.21
CA MET A 1 23.17 0.59 -29.23
C MET A 1 23.34 1.25 -27.88
N HIS A 2 22.33 1.19 -27.02
CA HIS A 2 22.53 1.35 -25.57
C HIS A 2 21.78 0.23 -24.86
N SER A 3 22.59 -0.65 -24.30
CA SER A 3 22.20 -1.87 -23.60
C SER A 3 21.47 -1.48 -22.31
N ALA A 4 20.17 -1.73 -22.25
CA ALA A 4 19.46 -1.81 -20.98
C ALA A 4 19.79 -3.18 -20.39
N THR A 5 20.82 -3.24 -19.57
CA THR A 5 21.13 -4.44 -18.77
C THR A 5 19.96 -4.70 -17.82
N PHE A 6 19.10 -5.64 -18.20
CA PHE A 6 17.93 -6.10 -17.46
C PHE A 6 18.35 -6.82 -16.17
N GLY A 7 18.51 -6.06 -15.09
CA GLY A 7 18.72 -6.57 -13.75
C GLY A 7 17.45 -7.18 -13.17
N LYS A 8 17.51 -8.48 -12.84
CA LYS A 8 16.51 -9.21 -12.05
C LYS A 8 16.16 -8.42 -10.77
N GLY A 9 14.88 -8.12 -10.56
CA GLY A 9 14.34 -7.91 -9.21
C GLY A 9 14.01 -6.48 -8.74
N LYS A 10 13.91 -5.46 -9.61
CA LYS A 10 13.27 -4.19 -9.21
C LYS A 10 11.79 -4.20 -9.56
N ARG A 11 10.94 -4.49 -8.57
CA ARG A 11 9.56 -3.98 -8.62
C ARG A 11 9.67 -2.47 -8.79
N TYR A 12 9.24 -1.97 -9.94
CA TYR A 12 9.19 -0.54 -10.23
C TYR A 12 8.22 0.14 -9.27
N GLY A 13 8.66 0.38 -8.04
CA GLY A 13 8.13 1.47 -7.24
C GLY A 13 8.52 2.77 -7.92
N ILE A 14 7.53 3.67 -8.01
CA ILE A 14 7.64 5.11 -8.28
C ILE A 14 8.95 5.53 -8.92
N LEU A 15 8.98 5.54 -10.25
CA LEU A 15 9.78 6.54 -10.93
C LEU A 15 8.80 7.44 -11.67
N GLY A 16 9.09 8.73 -11.60
CA GLY A 16 8.32 9.86 -12.10
C GLY A 16 7.94 9.85 -13.59
N TYR A 17 8.08 8.75 -14.32
CA TYR A 17 7.87 8.69 -15.76
C TYR A 17 6.46 8.22 -16.15
N LEU A 18 5.90 8.89 -17.15
CA LEU A 18 4.89 8.29 -18.03
C LEU A 18 5.54 7.11 -18.77
N PRO A 19 4.79 6.05 -19.10
CA PRO A 19 5.34 4.98 -19.93
C PRO A 19 5.91 5.57 -21.22
N GLU A 20 7.02 5.01 -21.69
CA GLU A 20 7.71 5.47 -22.89
C GLU A 20 6.76 5.42 -24.10
N GLN A 21 6.74 6.45 -24.93
CA GLN A 21 5.87 6.49 -26.10
C GLN A 21 6.17 5.30 -27.03
N GLY A 22 5.13 4.60 -27.48
CA GLY A 22 5.25 3.39 -28.30
C GLY A 22 5.60 2.11 -27.51
N SER A 23 5.80 2.19 -26.19
CA SER A 23 5.88 0.99 -25.35
C SER A 23 4.51 0.33 -25.17
N LYS A 24 4.51 -0.98 -24.91
CA LYS A 24 3.30 -1.73 -24.55
C LYS A 24 2.60 -1.13 -23.33
N GLU A 25 3.36 -0.62 -22.36
CA GLU A 25 2.82 0.05 -21.18
C GLU A 25 2.09 1.35 -21.54
N ALA A 26 2.53 2.08 -22.56
CA ALA A 26 1.88 3.30 -23.03
C ALA A 26 0.56 2.98 -23.75
N GLU A 27 0.54 1.92 -24.57
CA GLU A 27 -0.68 1.42 -25.20
C GLU A 27 -1.71 0.98 -24.15
N LEU A 28 -1.28 0.20 -23.15
CA LEU A 28 -2.14 -0.21 -22.05
C LEU A 28 -2.61 0.98 -21.22
N TYR A 29 -1.78 1.99 -21.00
CA TYR A 29 -2.16 3.22 -20.31
C TYR A 29 -3.26 3.96 -21.08
N ALA A 30 -3.11 4.13 -22.39
CA ALA A 30 -4.10 4.79 -23.25
C ALA A 30 -5.42 4.00 -23.34
N LEU A 31 -5.34 2.68 -23.52
CA LEU A 31 -6.50 1.80 -23.56
C LEU A 31 -7.27 1.84 -22.23
N ASN A 32 -6.56 1.78 -21.11
CA ASN A 32 -7.15 1.85 -19.79
C ASN A 32 -7.89 3.18 -19.56
N ALA A 33 -7.30 4.29 -20.02
CA ALA A 33 -7.92 5.61 -19.93
C ALA A 33 -9.20 5.75 -20.77
N SER A 34 -9.34 5.00 -21.88
CA SER A 34 -10.52 5.07 -22.75
C SER A 34 -11.60 4.03 -22.43
N THR A 35 -11.24 2.90 -21.83
CA THR A 35 -12.16 1.76 -21.64
C THR A 35 -12.54 1.48 -20.21
N SER A 36 -11.73 1.88 -19.22
CA SER A 36 -12.01 1.59 -17.82
C SER A 36 -13.00 2.60 -17.25
N PRO A 37 -14.17 2.18 -16.75
CA PRO A 37 -15.13 3.09 -16.11
C PRO A 37 -14.50 3.85 -14.93
N LEU A 38 -13.58 3.23 -14.21
CA LEU A 38 -12.89 3.86 -13.09
C LEU A 38 -11.87 4.92 -13.56
N LEU A 39 -11.13 4.66 -14.65
CA LEU A 39 -10.09 5.57 -15.14
C LEU A 39 -10.61 6.70 -16.03
N LEU A 40 -11.85 6.58 -16.50
CA LEU A 40 -12.59 7.67 -17.13
C LEU A 40 -13.02 8.75 -16.11
N LEU A 41 -13.17 8.39 -14.83
CA LEU A 41 -13.50 9.37 -13.80
C LEU A 41 -12.34 10.34 -13.58
N PRO A 42 -12.58 11.62 -13.25
CA PRO A 42 -11.51 12.52 -12.84
C PRO A 42 -10.69 11.97 -11.64
N PRO A 43 -9.37 12.26 -11.56
CA PRO A 43 -8.50 11.82 -10.47
C PRO A 43 -9.06 12.11 -9.07
N GLU A 44 -9.75 13.24 -8.89
CA GLU A 44 -10.34 13.65 -7.61
C GLU A 44 -11.44 12.67 -7.17
N ILE A 45 -12.25 12.20 -8.12
CA ILE A 45 -13.31 11.22 -7.84
C ILE A 45 -12.71 9.86 -7.52
N ARG A 46 -11.67 9.45 -8.27
CA ARG A 46 -10.93 8.23 -7.95
C ARG A 46 -10.35 8.30 -6.53
N ASN A 47 -9.66 9.38 -6.19
CA ASN A 47 -9.08 9.56 -4.86
C ASN A 47 -10.14 9.51 -3.75
N LYS A 48 -11.33 10.10 -3.95
CA LYS A 48 -12.46 10.01 -3.01
C LYS A 48 -12.95 8.57 -2.83
N ILE A 49 -13.14 7.83 -3.93
CA ILE A 49 -13.52 6.40 -3.87
C ILE A 49 -12.50 5.61 -3.06
N TYR A 50 -11.21 5.83 -3.31
CA TYR A 50 -10.14 5.16 -2.57
C TYR A 50 -10.12 5.53 -1.10
N ALA A 51 -10.27 6.81 -0.77
CA ALA A 51 -10.33 7.25 0.61
C ALA A 51 -11.48 6.57 1.37
N LEU A 52 -12.67 6.53 0.78
CA LEU A 52 -13.84 5.85 1.37
C LEU A 52 -13.60 4.35 1.57
N LEU A 53 -12.99 3.68 0.59
CA LEU A 53 -12.68 2.25 0.70
C LEU A 53 -11.67 1.97 1.81
N LEU A 54 -10.72 2.87 2.05
CA LEU A 54 -9.60 2.67 2.95
C LEU A 54 -9.83 3.19 4.37
N ALA A 55 -10.66 4.23 4.55
CA ALA A 55 -10.94 4.87 5.84
C ALA A 55 -11.42 3.90 6.93
N HIS A 56 -12.08 2.79 6.55
CA HIS A 56 -12.59 1.79 7.48
C HIS A 56 -11.72 0.54 7.56
N ARG A 57 -10.43 0.66 7.25
CA ARG A 57 -9.47 -0.45 7.26
C ARG A 57 -8.28 -0.17 8.14
N ARG A 58 -7.76 -1.25 8.73
CA ARG A 58 -6.51 -1.26 9.48
C ARG A 58 -5.49 -2.10 8.73
N ILE A 59 -4.24 -1.65 8.67
CA ILE A 59 -3.13 -2.43 8.15
C ILE A 59 -2.31 -2.94 9.34
N HIS A 60 -2.19 -4.25 9.48
CA HIS A 60 -1.34 -4.87 10.49
C HIS A 60 -0.12 -5.51 9.84
N VAL A 61 1.06 -5.03 10.19
CA VAL A 61 2.32 -5.50 9.63
C VAL A 61 2.95 -6.53 10.57
N LEU A 62 3.21 -7.71 10.02
CA LEU A 62 3.88 -8.83 10.67
C LEU A 62 5.21 -9.11 9.98
N HIS A 63 6.12 -9.71 10.73
CA HIS A 63 7.38 -10.22 10.19
C HIS A 63 7.45 -11.73 10.41
N ALA A 64 7.74 -12.48 9.36
CA ALA A 64 7.98 -13.91 9.40
C ALA A 64 9.50 -14.17 9.34
N PRO A 65 10.21 -14.20 10.49
CA PRO A 65 11.67 -14.37 10.50
C PRO A 65 12.11 -15.75 10.04
N ARG A 66 11.25 -16.76 10.18
CA ARG A 66 11.51 -18.15 9.78
C ARG A 66 11.25 -18.43 8.29
N ALA A 67 10.77 -17.44 7.53
CA ALA A 67 10.66 -17.59 6.09
C ALA A 67 12.05 -17.47 5.45
N HIS A 68 12.27 -18.18 4.34
CA HIS A 68 13.51 -18.06 3.55
C HIS A 68 13.19 -17.50 2.15
N PRO A 69 13.53 -16.24 1.84
CA PRO A 69 14.09 -15.23 2.75
C PRO A 69 13.03 -14.71 3.77
N PRO A 70 13.46 -14.05 4.88
CA PRO A 70 12.56 -13.39 5.81
C PRO A 70 11.66 -12.40 5.09
N LYS A 71 10.38 -12.38 5.45
CA LYS A 71 9.36 -11.59 4.75
C LYS A 71 8.47 -10.84 5.71
N PHE A 72 8.10 -9.63 5.30
CA PHE A 72 6.98 -8.92 5.90
C PHE A 72 5.68 -9.37 5.25
N HIS A 73 4.64 -9.47 6.06
CA HIS A 73 3.30 -9.74 5.61
C HIS A 73 2.36 -8.68 6.19
N CYS A 74 1.52 -8.10 5.34
CA CYS A 74 0.49 -7.17 5.78
C CYS A 74 -0.84 -7.89 5.83
N LEU A 75 -1.64 -7.63 6.87
CA LEU A 75 -3.03 -8.03 6.96
C LEU A 75 -3.88 -6.77 6.90
N THR A 76 -4.88 -6.77 6.02
CA THR A 76 -5.93 -5.75 6.06
C THR A 76 -7.03 -6.26 6.99
N LEU A 77 -7.30 -5.51 8.05
CA LEU A 77 -8.30 -5.83 9.07
C LEU A 77 -9.48 -4.86 8.98
N ARG A 78 -10.64 -5.30 9.47
CA ARG A 78 -11.77 -4.40 9.75
C ARG A 78 -11.37 -3.32 10.76
N ALA A 79 -11.91 -2.11 10.62
CA ALA A 79 -11.64 -1.00 11.53
C ALA A 79 -11.87 -1.34 13.01
N SER A 80 -12.91 -2.11 13.34
CA SER A 80 -13.23 -2.49 14.73
C SER A 80 -12.35 -3.61 15.30
N ALA A 81 -11.47 -4.21 14.49
CA ALA A 81 -10.66 -5.33 14.95
C ALA A 81 -9.47 -4.84 15.78
N ASN A 82 -9.27 -5.46 16.96
CA ASN A 82 -8.03 -5.34 17.69
C ASN A 82 -6.90 -6.06 16.90
N PRO A 83 -5.81 -5.37 16.50
CA PRO A 83 -4.77 -5.97 15.67
C PRO A 83 -4.00 -7.13 16.31
N TRP A 84 -3.89 -7.18 17.65
CA TRP A 84 -3.11 -8.21 18.36
C TRP A 84 -3.94 -9.43 18.74
N THR A 85 -5.28 -9.31 18.81
CA THR A 85 -6.19 -10.40 19.19
C THR A 85 -7.22 -10.74 18.10
N HIS A 86 -6.97 -10.30 16.86
CA HIS A 86 -7.88 -10.51 15.74
C HIS A 86 -8.09 -12.01 15.43
N LYS A 87 -9.30 -12.33 14.96
CA LYS A 87 -9.67 -13.66 14.44
C LYS A 87 -9.74 -13.63 12.92
N ARG A 88 -9.75 -14.80 12.27
CA ARG A 88 -9.83 -14.92 10.81
C ARG A 88 -10.97 -14.10 10.19
N ARG A 89 -12.14 -14.07 10.84
CA ARG A 89 -13.29 -13.27 10.39
C ARG A 89 -13.03 -11.77 10.31
N HIS A 90 -12.04 -11.24 11.03
CA HIS A 90 -11.70 -9.82 11.01
C HIS A 90 -10.74 -9.46 9.86
N VAL A 91 -10.11 -10.45 9.22
CA VAL A 91 -9.17 -10.27 8.13
C VAL A 91 -9.94 -10.09 6.83
N LEU A 92 -9.78 -8.93 6.19
CA LEU A 92 -10.37 -8.60 4.90
C LEU A 92 -9.51 -9.12 3.74
N SER A 93 -8.19 -9.02 3.87
CA SER A 93 -7.25 -9.53 2.87
C SER A 93 -5.85 -9.72 3.44
N LYS A 94 -5.02 -10.50 2.74
CA LYS A 94 -3.59 -10.62 2.98
C LYS A 94 -2.87 -9.73 1.96
N GLY A 95 -2.26 -8.64 2.42
CA GLY A 95 -1.60 -7.65 1.58
C GLY A 95 -2.01 -6.22 1.93
N MET A 96 -1.22 -5.28 1.41
CA MET A 96 -1.38 -3.84 1.63
C MET A 96 -2.24 -3.15 0.56
N THR A 97 -2.42 -3.77 -0.62
CA THR A 97 -3.00 -3.06 -1.77
C THR A 97 -4.01 -3.94 -2.52
N LEU A 98 -5.18 -3.37 -2.82
CA LEU A 98 -6.15 -3.97 -3.74
C LEU A 98 -5.99 -3.47 -5.19
N LEU A 99 -5.36 -2.31 -5.44
CA LEU A 99 -5.36 -1.70 -6.79
C LEU A 99 -4.05 -1.06 -7.24
N ALA A 100 -3.14 -0.70 -6.34
CA ALA A 100 -1.85 -0.10 -6.72
C ALA A 100 -0.99 -1.07 -7.57
N GLY A 101 -1.11 -2.39 -7.31
CA GLY A 101 -0.45 -3.41 -8.13
C GLY A 101 -1.11 -3.70 -9.47
N VAL A 102 -2.31 -3.15 -9.73
CA VAL A 102 -3.13 -3.47 -10.90
C VAL A 102 -2.92 -2.46 -12.03
N CYS A 103 -2.82 -1.17 -11.71
CA CYS A 103 -2.61 -0.12 -12.71
C CYS A 103 -1.61 0.94 -12.23
N ARG A 104 -0.58 1.19 -13.05
CA ARG A 104 0.45 2.20 -12.76
C ARG A 104 -0.12 3.61 -12.66
N GLN A 105 -1.18 3.93 -13.40
CA GLN A 105 -1.88 5.21 -13.30
C GLN A 105 -2.49 5.41 -11.90
N LEU A 106 -3.27 4.42 -11.44
CA LEU A 106 -3.89 4.45 -10.11
C LEU A 106 -2.85 4.47 -9.00
N TYR A 107 -1.77 3.69 -9.14
CA TYR A 107 -0.67 3.71 -8.19
C TYR A 107 -0.17 5.15 -7.99
N ARG A 108 0.11 5.88 -9.08
CA ARG A 108 0.66 7.24 -9.00
C ARG A 108 -0.23 8.22 -8.26
N GLU A 109 -1.54 8.14 -8.51
CA GLU A 109 -2.51 9.07 -7.94
C GLU A 109 -2.84 8.75 -6.48
N THR A 110 -2.85 7.47 -6.14
CA THR A 110 -3.37 6.98 -4.86
C THR A 110 -2.29 6.48 -3.91
N ASP A 111 -1.00 6.55 -4.27
CA ASP A 111 0.13 5.96 -3.50
C ASP A 111 0.12 6.37 -2.02
N LEU A 112 -0.23 7.61 -1.72
CA LEU A 112 -0.24 8.13 -0.34
C LEU A 112 -1.48 7.77 0.45
N ILE A 113 -2.59 7.44 -0.22
CA ILE A 113 -3.90 7.25 0.41
C ILE A 113 -3.90 6.08 1.41
N PRO A 114 -3.32 4.88 1.11
CA PRO A 114 -3.24 3.79 2.08
C PRO A 114 -2.48 4.13 3.37
N TYR A 115 -1.53 5.05 3.31
CA TYR A 115 -0.76 5.47 4.48
C TYR A 115 -1.50 6.55 5.28
N ARG A 116 -2.25 7.42 4.58
CA ARG A 116 -3.01 8.51 5.18
C ARG A 116 -4.36 8.09 5.78
N GLU A 117 -5.06 7.16 5.13
CA GLU A 117 -6.45 6.82 5.49
C GLU A 117 -6.54 5.53 6.30
N CYS A 118 -5.69 4.52 6.02
CA CYS A 118 -5.65 3.34 6.87
C CYS A 118 -4.91 3.64 8.16
N VAL A 119 -5.36 3.00 9.24
CA VAL A 119 -4.65 3.00 10.52
C VAL A 119 -3.69 1.81 10.56
N TRP A 120 -2.40 2.08 10.82
CA TRP A 120 -1.33 1.09 10.79
C TRP A 120 -1.00 0.58 12.18
N SER A 121 -0.68 -0.71 12.27
CA SER A 121 -0.27 -1.36 13.50
C SER A 121 0.81 -2.38 13.21
N TRP A 122 1.59 -2.69 14.23
CA TRP A 122 2.80 -3.50 14.11
C TRP A 122 2.71 -4.71 15.03
N GLY A 123 3.19 -5.86 14.55
CA GLY A 123 3.28 -7.06 15.38
C GLY A 123 4.15 -6.86 16.63
N SER A 124 5.15 -5.99 16.54
CA SER A 124 5.94 -5.49 17.67
C SER A 124 6.68 -4.21 17.28
N VAL A 125 7.26 -3.52 18.26
CA VAL A 125 8.15 -2.36 18.04
C VAL A 125 9.34 -2.74 17.16
N ALA A 126 9.96 -3.90 17.39
CA ALA A 126 11.07 -4.38 16.57
C ALA A 126 10.67 -4.60 15.09
N VAL A 127 9.41 -5.01 14.83
CA VAL A 127 8.89 -5.11 13.45
C VAL A 127 8.76 -3.74 12.81
N MET A 128 8.24 -2.76 13.55
CA MET A 128 8.14 -1.36 13.09
C MET A 128 9.51 -0.78 12.75
N GLU A 129 10.46 -0.85 13.70
CA GLU A 129 11.81 -0.33 13.53
C GLU A 129 12.52 -0.99 12.34
N ARG A 130 12.41 -2.32 12.21
CA ARG A 130 12.99 -3.02 11.07
C ARG A 130 12.36 -2.59 9.75
N PHE A 131 11.04 -2.46 9.70
CA PHE A 131 10.32 -2.11 8.48
C PHE A 131 10.59 -0.66 8.04
N LEU A 132 10.47 0.30 8.97
CA LEU A 132 10.58 1.72 8.69
C LEU A 132 12.03 2.19 8.65
N VAL A 133 12.85 1.80 9.62
CA VAL A 133 14.20 2.34 9.81
C VAL A 133 15.24 1.47 9.10
N ALA A 134 15.35 0.19 9.48
CA ALA A 134 16.43 -0.66 8.99
C ALA A 134 16.30 -0.98 7.49
N GLU A 135 15.13 -1.43 7.06
CA GLU A 135 14.89 -1.85 5.67
C GLU A 135 14.26 -0.75 4.80
N ARG A 136 13.91 0.38 5.41
CA ARG A 136 13.38 1.58 4.73
C ARG A 136 12.27 1.27 3.72
N ARG A 137 11.33 0.40 4.09
CA ARG A 137 10.30 -0.15 3.20
C ARG A 137 9.29 0.89 2.68
N LEU A 138 9.18 2.03 3.37
CA LEU A 138 8.37 3.18 2.94
C LEU A 138 9.27 4.36 2.56
N GLY A 139 8.87 5.07 1.51
CA GLY A 139 9.46 6.36 1.14
C GLY A 139 9.19 7.44 2.18
N TRP A 140 9.95 8.53 2.15
CA TRP A 140 9.85 9.60 3.15
C TRP A 140 8.46 10.23 3.21
N VAL A 141 7.86 10.55 2.06
CA VAL A 141 6.51 11.14 1.99
C VAL A 141 5.46 10.19 2.56
N GLN A 142 5.54 8.89 2.26
CA GLN A 142 4.63 7.86 2.78
C GLN A 142 4.73 7.77 4.31
N ARG A 143 5.93 7.83 4.89
CA ARG A 143 6.11 7.82 6.36
C ARG A 143 5.52 9.05 7.02
N ARG A 144 5.67 10.22 6.41
CA ARG A 144 5.19 11.48 6.99
C ARG A 144 3.67 11.51 7.15
N VAL A 145 2.93 10.81 6.28
CA VAL A 145 1.46 10.75 6.32
C VAL A 145 0.93 9.49 7.01
N LEU A 146 1.82 8.62 7.49
CA LEU A 146 1.47 7.35 8.11
C LEU A 146 0.71 7.58 9.42
N ARG A 147 -0.51 7.06 9.51
CA ARG A 147 -1.27 7.04 10.77
C ARG A 147 -1.03 5.74 11.52
N GLU A 148 -0.45 5.82 12.70
CA GLU A 148 -0.14 4.64 13.52
C GLU A 148 -1.13 4.49 14.69
N TYR A 149 -1.42 3.24 15.02
CA TYR A 149 -2.21 2.83 16.17
C TYR A 149 -1.28 2.34 17.27
N THR A 150 -1.21 3.12 18.34
CA THR A 150 -0.53 2.74 19.58
C THR A 150 -1.58 2.24 20.57
N SER A 151 -1.28 1.17 21.30
CA SER A 151 -2.21 0.56 22.27
C SER A 151 -2.60 1.47 23.45
N VAL A 152 -2.00 2.65 23.55
CA VAL A 152 -2.28 3.67 24.58
C VAL A 152 -3.64 4.36 24.39
N GLN A 153 -4.38 4.12 23.29
CA GLN A 153 -5.70 4.74 23.05
C GLN A 153 -6.89 3.96 23.63
N LEU A 154 -6.72 3.19 24.71
CA LEU A 154 -7.81 2.44 25.37
C LEU A 154 -7.88 2.67 26.90
N GLU A 155 -7.43 3.82 27.39
CA GLU A 155 -7.63 4.21 28.81
C GLU A 155 -8.56 5.41 29.00
N THR A 156 -9.25 5.87 27.96
CA THR A 156 -10.25 6.93 28.08
C THR A 156 -11.47 6.54 27.28
N ASP A 157 -12.39 5.85 27.94
CA ASP A 157 -13.84 5.93 27.77
C ASP A 157 -14.46 4.85 28.69
N ASP A 158 -14.48 5.17 29.99
CA ASP A 158 -15.43 4.62 30.99
C ASP A 158 -16.06 5.82 31.72
#